data_AF-A0A0N4XQT5-F1
#
_entry.id   AF-A0A0N4XQT5-F1
#
_cell.length_a   1.000
_cell.length_b   1.000
_cell.length_c   1.000
_cell.angle_alpha   90.00
_cell.angle_beta   90.00
_cell.angle_gamma   90.00
#
_symmetry.space_group_name_H-M   'P 1'
#
loop_
_entity.id
_entity.type
_entity.pdbx_description
1 polymer ?
#
loop_
_entity_poly.entity_id
_entity_poly.type
_entity_poly.pdbx_seq_one_letter_code
_entity_poly.pdbx_strand_id
1 'polypeptide(L)' 'MSPSLVSRSDQHGTVAREVHRAYKLPNDVDVTSVKSHLTNAGVLSITASKKH' A
#
# COMPACT_ATOMS: atom_id res chain seq x y z
N MET A 1 -8.36 -17.67 -10.01
CA MET A 1 -8.92 -17.06 -8.79
C MET A 1 -8.96 -15.56 -9.00
N SER A 2 -10.15 -14.98 -9.16
CA SER A 2 -10.34 -13.54 -9.37
C SER A 2 -10.22 -12.82 -8.04
N PRO A 3 -9.53 -11.67 -7.95
CA PRO A 3 -9.40 -10.95 -6.69
C PRO A 3 -10.76 -10.36 -6.34
N SER A 4 -11.40 -10.89 -5.30
CA SER A 4 -12.57 -10.29 -4.68
C SER A 4 -12.13 -8.98 -4.02
N LEU A 5 -12.24 -7.87 -4.76
CA LEU A 5 -12.15 -6.53 -4.19
C LEU A 5 -13.09 -6.49 -2.99
N VAL A 6 -12.51 -6.28 -1.81
CA VAL A 6 -13.19 -6.36 -0.50
C VAL A 6 -14.34 -5.37 -0.49
N SER A 7 -15.53 -5.87 -0.82
CA SER A 7 -16.74 -5.09 -0.94
C SER A 7 -17.45 -5.20 0.42
N ARG A 8 -17.69 -4.05 1.07
CA ARG A 8 -18.42 -4.00 2.34
C ARG A 8 -19.84 -3.57 2.07
N SER A 9 -20.81 -4.40 2.46
CA SER A 9 -22.21 -4.03 2.47
C SER A 9 -22.52 -3.14 3.68
N ASP A 10 -23.18 -2.02 3.43
CA ASP A 10 -23.80 -1.17 4.46
C ASP A 10 -25.32 -1.07 4.21
N GLN A 11 -26.01 -0.26 5.01
CA GLN A 11 -27.46 -0.08 4.93
C GLN A 11 -27.95 0.42 3.55
N HIS A 12 -27.07 0.94 2.70
CA HIS A 12 -27.40 1.57 1.42
C HIS A 12 -26.79 0.84 0.20
N GLY A 13 -26.15 -0.31 0.39
CA GLY A 13 -25.61 -1.12 -0.70
C GLY A 13 -24.18 -1.58 -0.43
N THR A 14 -23.41 -1.76 -1.49
CA THR A 14 -22.04 -2.27 -1.39
C THR A 14 -21.04 -1.18 -1.74
N VAL A 15 -20.06 -0.94 -0.86
CA VAL A 15 -18.98 0.02 -1.11
C VAL A 15 -17.66 -0.71 -1.29
N ALA A 16 -17.02 -0.46 -2.43
CA ALA A 16 -15.65 -0.87 -2.73
C ALA A 16 -14.79 0.40 -2.90
N ARG A 17 -13.57 0.38 -2.36
CA ARG A 17 -12.62 1.50 -2.41
C ARG A 17 -11.25 0.97 -2.78
N GLU A 18 -10.58 1.68 -3.68
CA GLU A 18 -9.23 1.35 -4.15
C GLU A 18 -8.37 2.61 -4.13
N VAL A 19 -7.10 2.48 -3.76
CA VAL A 19 -6.17 3.61 -3.65
C VAL A 19 -4.89 3.29 -4.39
N HIS A 20 -4.52 4.16 -5.33
CA HIS A 20 -3.29 4.08 -6.11
C HIS A 20 -2.38 5.24 -5.73
N ARG A 21 -1.15 4.95 -5.29
CA ARG A 21 -0.15 5.97 -4.94
C ARG A 21 1.20 5.55 -5.50
N ALA A 22 1.89 6.50 -6.13
CA ALA A 22 3.25 6.33 -6.62
C ALA A 22 4.13 7.42 -5.99
N TYR A 23 5.32 7.03 -5.54
CA TYR A 23 6.31 7.93 -4.98
C TYR A 23 7.59 7.84 -5.80
N LYS A 24 8.09 8.99 -6.27
CA LYS A 24 9.40 9.05 -6.89
C LYS A 24 10.46 8.85 -5.82
N LEU A 25 11.25 7.79 -5.94
CA LEU A 25 12.34 7.54 -5.02
C LEU A 25 13.49 8.53 -5.26
N PRO A 26 14.14 9.04 -4.20
CA PRO A 26 15.40 9.75 -4.32
C PRO A 26 16.49 8.89 -5.01
N ASN A 27 17.46 9.55 -5.65
CA ASN A 27 18.51 8.88 -6.41
C ASN A 27 19.43 7.99 -5.55
N ASP A 28 19.55 8.33 -4.27
CA ASP A 28 20.38 7.65 -3.27
C ASP A 28 19.66 6.50 -2.56
N VAL A 29 18.48 6.06 -3.03
CA VAL A 29 17.76 4.90 -2.47
C VAL A 29 18.21 3.59 -3.13
N ASP A 30 18.54 2.59 -2.32
CA ASP A 30 18.68 1.21 -2.78
C ASP A 30 17.29 0.59 -3.01
N VAL A 31 16.92 0.43 -4.28
CA VAL A 31 15.61 -0.10 -4.69
C VAL A 31 15.37 -1.53 -4.20
N THR A 32 16.43 -2.31 -4.01
CA THR A 32 16.31 -3.70 -3.53
C THR A 32 15.93 -3.80 -2.06
N SER A 33 16.14 -2.71 -1.30
CA SER A 33 15.82 -2.63 0.13
C SER A 33 14.37 -2.20 0.43
N VAL A 34 13.60 -1.84 -0.61
CA VAL A 34 12.22 -1.36 -0.44
C VAL A 34 11.36 -2.46 0.16
N LYS A 35 10.74 -2.16 1.29
CA LYS A 35 9.82 -3.06 1.99
C LYS A 35 8.61 -2.31 2.53
N SER A 36 7.49 -3.02 2.65
CA SER A 36 6.25 -2.49 3.20
C SER A 36 5.79 -3.28 4.43
N HIS A 37 5.07 -2.59 5.31
CA HIS A 37 4.43 -3.19 6.47
C HIS A 37 3.12 -2.45 6.77
N LEU A 38 1.99 -3.17 6.79
CA LEU A 38 0.71 -2.63 7.23
C LEU A 38 0.60 -2.79 8.74
N THR A 39 0.55 -1.68 9.45
CA THR A 39 0.40 -1.68 10.91
C THR A 39 -1.02 -2.09 11.33
N ASN A 40 -1.17 -2.53 12.58
CA ASN A 40 -2.48 -2.86 13.16
C ASN A 40 -3.44 -1.65 13.22
N ALA A 41 -2.91 -0.43 13.16
CA ALA A 41 -3.69 0.80 13.07
C ALA A 41 -4.20 1.10 11.64
N GLY A 42 -3.93 0.23 10.66
CA GLY A 42 -4.34 0.40 9.26
C GLY A 42 -3.46 1.36 8.46
N VAL A 43 -2.25 1.69 8.94
CA VAL A 43 -1.31 2.56 8.23
C VAL A 43 -0.29 1.72 7.47
N LEU A 44 -0.20 1.90 6.16
CA LEU A 44 0.83 1.30 5.31
C LEU A 44 2.14 2.09 5.44
N SER A 45 3.14 1.48 6.05
CA SER A 45 4.50 2.02 6.13
C SER A 45 5.36 1.43 5.01
N ILE A 46 6.08 2.28 4.27
CA ILE A 46 7.01 1.89 3.20
C ILE A 46 8.38 2.47 3.57
N THR A 47 9.39 1.61 3.64
CA THR A 47 10.75 1.98 4.07
C THR A 47 11.79 1.45 3.08
N ALA A 48 12.92 2.14 2.97
CA ALA A 48 14.06 1.72 2.16
C ALA A 48 15.36 2.31 2.74
N SER A 49 16.48 1.66 2.47
CA SER A 49 17.83 2.09 2.84
C SER A 49 18.43 3.02 1.78
N LYS A 50 19.37 3.86 2.21
CA LYS A 50 20.23 4.60 1.29
C LYS A 50 21.30 3.68 0.71
N LYS A 51 21.78 4.00 -0.49
CA LYS A 51 22.98 3.41 -1.09
C LYS A 51 24.19 3.77 -0.22
N HIS A 52 25.09 2.80 -0.05
CA HIS A 52 26.39 2.97 0.59
C HIS A 52 27.39 3.61 -0.37
#